data_AF-A0A926A5J9-F1
#
_entry.id   AF-A0A926A5J9-F1
#
_cell.length_a   1.000
_cell.length_b   1.000
_cell.length_c   1.000
_cell.angle_alpha   90.00
_cell.angle_beta   90.00
_cell.angle_gamma   90.00
#
_symmetry.space_group_name_H-M   'P 1'
#
loop_
_entity.id
_entity.type
_entity.pdbx_description
1 polymer ?
#
loop_
_entity_poly.entity_id
_entity_poly.type
_entity_poly.pdbx_seq_one_letter_code
_entity_poly.pdbx_strand_id
1 'polypeptide(L)'
;MSHVDGNAVSGALSLALGRDASTITLVCGACGDRHRVAETRVYLRCPGMVLRCPACEACEIVLVDRGRRLQLTLMDLRGLELT
;
A
#
# COMPACT_ATOMS: atom_id res chain seq x y z
N MET A 1 -17.85 1.29 -4.28
CA MET A 1 -16.71 2.12 -4.76
C MET A 1 -15.76 1.20 -5.51
N SER A 2 -15.32 1.56 -6.72
CA SER A 2 -14.34 0.76 -7.47
C SER A 2 -12.95 0.91 -6.84
N HIS A 3 -12.26 -0.22 -6.65
CA HIS A 3 -10.83 -0.25 -6.33
C HIS A 3 -10.03 -0.37 -7.63
N VAL A 4 -8.76 0.02 -7.58
CA VAL A 4 -7.77 -0.29 -8.62
C VAL A 4 -6.70 -1.19 -8.02
N ASP A 5 -5.91 -1.82 -8.86
CA ASP A 5 -4.79 -2.64 -8.42
C ASP A 5 -3.64 -1.77 -7.87
N GLY A 6 -2.71 -2.42 -7.17
CA GLY A 6 -1.58 -1.80 -6.53
C GLY A 6 -0.59 -1.11 -7.47
N ASN A 7 -0.62 -1.40 -8.78
CA ASN A 7 0.28 -0.73 -9.70
C ASN A 7 -0.03 0.77 -9.81
N ALA A 8 -1.25 1.18 -9.48
CA ALA A 8 -1.62 2.58 -9.44
C ALA A 8 -0.84 3.40 -8.40
N VAL A 9 -0.29 2.76 -7.35
CA VAL A 9 0.46 3.42 -6.26
C VAL A 9 1.94 3.10 -6.25
N SER A 10 2.40 2.15 -7.08
CA SER A 10 3.79 1.68 -7.12
C SER A 10 4.78 2.82 -7.31
N GLY A 11 4.53 3.77 -8.22
CA GLY A 11 5.44 4.90 -8.44
C GLY A 11 5.59 5.80 -7.20
N ALA A 12 4.50 6.09 -6.51
CA ALA A 12 4.50 6.93 -5.32
C ALA A 12 5.14 6.21 -4.11
N LEU A 13 4.92 4.89 -3.99
CA LEU A 13 5.62 4.06 -3.00
C LEU A 13 7.13 3.98 -3.30
N SER A 14 7.52 3.85 -4.56
CA SER A 14 8.93 3.81 -4.93
C SER A 14 9.65 5.11 -4.57
N LEU A 15 8.98 6.26 -4.80
CA LEU A 15 9.50 7.57 -4.39
C LEU A 15 9.63 7.70 -2.87
N ALA A 16 8.65 7.18 -2.12
CA ALA A 16 8.67 7.25 -0.66
C ALA A 16 9.71 6.34 -0.01
N LEU A 17 9.94 5.16 -0.57
CA LEU A 17 10.82 4.13 -0.01
C LEU A 17 12.22 4.13 -0.62
N GLY A 18 12.44 4.83 -1.73
CA GLY A 18 13.71 4.85 -2.46
C GLY A 18 14.07 3.50 -3.11
N ARG A 19 13.09 2.61 -3.29
CA ARG A 19 13.24 1.27 -3.87
C ARG A 19 12.07 0.95 -4.77
N ASP A 20 12.25 0.03 -5.72
CA ASP A 20 11.15 -0.38 -6.58
C ASP A 20 10.03 -1.06 -5.77
N ALA A 21 8.86 -0.42 -5.73
CA ALA A 21 7.69 -0.95 -5.05
C ALA A 21 7.20 -2.27 -5.63
N SER A 22 7.59 -2.62 -6.86
CA SER A 22 7.25 -3.91 -7.46
C SER A 22 7.86 -5.09 -6.67
N THR A 23 8.98 -4.89 -5.95
CA THR A 23 9.64 -5.94 -5.18
C THR A 23 9.14 -6.05 -3.73
N ILE A 24 8.14 -5.24 -3.36
CA ILE A 24 7.62 -5.21 -2.00
C ILE A 24 6.57 -6.30 -1.80
N THR A 25 6.78 -7.09 -0.73
CA THR A 25 5.79 -8.00 -0.18
C THR A 25 5.25 -7.42 1.13
N LEU A 26 3.92 -7.39 1.25
CA LEU A 26 3.21 -6.98 2.45
C LEU A 26 2.74 -8.22 3.20
N VAL A 27 2.74 -8.14 4.52
CA VAL A 27 2.15 -9.14 5.41
C VAL A 27 1.04 -8.47 6.20
N CYS A 28 -0.20 -8.91 5.99
CA CYS A 28 -1.36 -8.32 6.65
C CYS A 28 -1.31 -8.55 8.17
N GLY A 29 -1.51 -7.50 8.96
CA GLY A 29 -1.62 -7.55 10.41
C GLY A 29 -2.91 -8.22 10.90
N ALA A 30 -4.00 -8.12 10.12
CA ALA A 30 -5.32 -8.61 10.49
C ALA A 30 -5.53 -10.10 10.18
N CYS A 31 -5.21 -10.55 8.96
CA CYS A 31 -5.44 -11.95 8.54
C CYS A 31 -4.15 -12.76 8.31
N GLY A 32 -2.98 -12.12 8.29
CA GLY A 32 -1.69 -12.79 8.03
C GLY A 32 -1.39 -13.08 6.56
N ASP A 33 -2.25 -12.65 5.63
CA ASP A 33 -2.03 -12.81 4.19
C ASP A 33 -0.71 -12.19 3.73
N ARG A 34 -0.03 -12.84 2.78
CA ARG A 34 1.26 -12.43 2.22
C ARG A 34 1.10 -12.18 0.73
N HIS A 35 1.13 -10.92 0.31
CA HIS A 35 0.84 -10.50 -1.07
C HIS A 35 1.78 -9.39 -1.54
N ARG A 36 1.93 -9.26 -2.85
CA ARG A 36 2.73 -8.16 -3.43
C ARG A 36 1.96 -6.85 -3.37
N VAL A 37 2.68 -5.72 -3.36
CA VAL A 37 2.03 -4.40 -3.46
C VAL A 37 1.09 -4.34 -4.66
N ALA A 38 1.48 -4.87 -5.82
CA ALA A 38 0.65 -4.90 -7.03
C ALA A 38 -0.72 -5.59 -6.86
N GLU A 39 -0.83 -6.51 -5.90
CA GLU A 39 -2.06 -7.28 -5.63
C GLU A 39 -2.99 -6.56 -4.65
N THR A 40 -2.53 -5.49 -3.99
CA THR A 40 -3.36 -4.72 -3.04
C THR A 40 -4.54 -4.05 -3.73
N ARG A 41 -5.63 -3.88 -2.96
CA ARG A 41 -6.79 -3.10 -3.39
C ARG A 41 -6.57 -1.64 -3.03
N VAL A 42 -6.46 -0.79 -4.03
CA VAL A 42 -6.20 0.64 -3.86
C VAL A 42 -7.48 1.45 -4.05
N TYR A 43 -7.71 2.38 -3.13
CA TYR A 43 -8.79 3.35 -3.19
C TYR A 43 -8.19 4.76 -3.29
N LEU A 44 -8.39 5.40 -4.45
CA LEU A 44 -7.80 6.70 -4.77
C LEU A 44 -8.66 7.91 -4.32
N ARG A 45 -9.92 7.69 -3.90
CA ARG A 45 -10.88 8.76 -3.55
C ARG A 45 -10.99 8.97 -2.04
N CYS A 46 -9.88 9.30 -1.42
CA CYS A 46 -9.78 9.76 -0.03
C CYS A 46 -8.76 10.91 0.00
N PRO A 47 -8.53 11.61 1.14
CA PRO A 47 -7.41 12.56 1.27
C PRO A 47 -6.00 11.96 1.01
N GLY A 48 -5.93 10.70 0.58
CA GLY A 48 -4.77 9.98 0.09
C GLY A 48 -5.19 8.70 -0.63
N MET A 49 -4.21 7.87 -0.94
CA MET A 49 -4.35 6.55 -1.55
C MET A 49 -4.36 5.49 -0.44
N VAL A 50 -5.45 4.75 -0.34
CA VAL A 50 -5.63 3.72 0.71
C VAL A 50 -5.39 2.35 0.11
N LEU A 51 -4.41 1.62 0.64
CA LEU A 51 -4.11 0.25 0.29
C LEU A 51 -4.75 -0.68 1.30
N ARG A 52 -5.49 -1.66 0.80
CA ARG A 52 -6.14 -2.69 1.59
C ARG A 52 -5.68 -4.08 1.19
N CYS A 53 -5.67 -4.96 2.17
CA CYS A 53 -5.40 -6.38 1.98
C CYS A 53 -6.40 -6.96 0.95
N PRO A 54 -5.92 -7.67 -0.08
CA PRO A 54 -6.80 -8.27 -1.08
C PRO A 54 -7.67 -9.41 -0.51
N ALA A 55 -7.24 -10.05 0.58
CA ALA A 55 -7.96 -11.15 1.21
C ALA A 55 -9.06 -10.69 2.20
N CYS A 56 -8.76 -9.72 3.07
CA CYS A 56 -9.68 -9.34 4.16
C CYS A 56 -10.14 -7.87 4.15
N GLU A 57 -9.66 -7.06 3.19
CA GLU A 57 -9.94 -5.62 3.07
C GLU A 57 -9.51 -4.76 4.27
N ALA A 58 -8.74 -5.31 5.21
CA ALA A 58 -8.11 -4.53 6.28
C ALA A 58 -7.24 -3.42 5.68
N CYS A 59 -7.20 -2.27 6.34
CA CYS A 59 -6.43 -1.12 5.88
C CYS A 59 -4.97 -1.33 6.25
N GLU A 60 -4.09 -1.47 5.27
CA GLU A 60 -2.68 -1.79 5.52
C GLU A 60 -1.84 -0.52 5.52
N ILE A 61 -2.02 0.31 4.49
CA ILE A 61 -1.23 1.51 4.26
C ILE A 61 -2.13 2.65 3.78
N VAL A 62 -1.92 3.85 4.30
CA VAL A 62 -2.48 5.09 3.74
C VAL A 62 -1.33 5.99 3.31
N LEU A 63 -1.29 6.29 2.02
CA LEU A 63 -0.30 7.16 1.40
C LEU A 63 -0.93 8.51 1.11
N VAL A 64 -0.39 9.59 1.67
CA VAL A 64 -0.87 10.95 1.42
C VAL A 64 0.26 11.78 0.82
N ASP A 65 0.02 12.36 -0.34
CA ASP A 65 0.90 13.38 -0.91
C ASP A 65 0.52 14.77 -0.35
N ARG A 66 1.48 15.43 0.30
CA ARG A 66 1.37 16.80 0.84
C ARG A 66 2.25 17.79 0.05
N GLY A 67 2.53 17.50 -1.22
CA GLY A 67 3.31 18.31 -2.15
C GLY A 67 4.82 18.21 -1.93
N ARG A 68 5.30 18.57 -0.73
CA ARG A 68 6.74 18.48 -0.38
C ARG A 68 7.11 17.22 0.40
N ARG A 69 6.12 16.45 0.81
CA ARG A 69 6.29 15.27 1.68
C ARG A 69 5.29 14.20 1.28
N LEU A 70 5.78 12.98 1.14
CA LEU A 70 4.94 11.78 1.10
C LEU A 70 4.83 11.26 2.53
N GLN A 71 3.60 11.12 3.01
CA GLN A 71 3.32 10.54 4.32
C GLN A 71 2.75 9.14 4.13
N LEU A 72 3.42 8.15 4.71
CA LEU A 72 2.97 6.76 4.76
C LEU A 72 2.53 6.44 6.18
N THR A 73 1.28 6.01 6.33
CA THR A 73 0.73 5.57 7.60
C THR A 73 0.47 4.07 7.51
N LEU A 74 1.10 3.30 8.39
CA LEU A 74 0.94 1.85 8.48
C LEU A 74 -0.10 1.54 9.57
N MET A 75 -1.10 0.73 9.25
CA MET A 75 -2.19 0.37 10.18
C MET A 75 -2.12 -1.13 10.49
N ASP A 76 -2.81 -1.97 9.72
CA ASP A 76 -2.80 -3.42 9.87
C ASP A 76 -1.69 -4.05 9.02
N LEU A 77 -0.43 -3.66 9.26
CA LEU A 77 0.73 -4.21 8.56
C LEU A 77 1.67 -4.90 9.54
N ARG A 78 1.80 -6.23 9.40
CA ARG A 78 2.72 -7.06 10.19
C ARG A 78 4.14 -6.99 9.65
N GLY A 79 4.30 -6.86 8.34
CA GLY A 79 5.60 -6.89 7.69
C GLY A 79 5.58 -6.17 6.35
N LEU A 80 6.70 -5.52 6.05
CA LEU A 80 7.02 -4.96 4.75
C LEU A 80 8.41 -5.48 4.39
N GLU A 81 8.47 -6.36 3.39
CA GLU A 81 9.69 -7.02 2.95
C GLU A 81 10.14 -6.38 1.62
N LEU A 82 11.40 -5.94 1.57
CA LEU A 82 12.04 -5.37 0.39
C LEU A 82 13.07 -6.38 -0.11
N THR A 83 12.80 -6.99 -1.26
CA THR A 83 13.75 -7.91 -1.92
C THR A 83 14.51 -7.19 -3.02
#